data_AF-A0A9D0C8C2-F1
#
_entry.id   AF-A0A9D0C8C2-F1
#
_cell.length_a   1.000
_cell.length_b   1.000
_cell.length_c   1.000
_cell.angle_alpha   90.00
_cell.angle_beta   90.00
_cell.angle_gamma   90.00
#
_symmetry.space_group_name_H-M   'P 1'
#
loop_
_entity.id
_entity.type
_entity.pdbx_description
1 polymer ?
#
loop_
_entity_poly.entity_id
_entity_poly.type
_entity_poly.pdbx_seq_one_letter_code
_entity_poly.pdbx_strand_id
1 'polypeptide(L)'
;LFTKILGQEMVWMFDEVPDDSTVYVIRGRYGKYPNIYAGMPWIRKRGIRCVRSVPKKTNFFFLSRDIEKDRSRYPDYQLNVYRADHKLIDFLRKYLHDTIIISAKDDASQHLSKKSRAFFSQLGIPLTQLKFRDSFACVLDKGQALVWKISHSSPVILVGQPLRNRGIDQIISAGRDTGNTSKIIINGQNVSPDRRGLNIVIKKQNQKIIATFFDTFKQEWNGLAILKAQQN
;
A
#
# COMPACT_ATOMS: atom_id res chain seq x y z
N LEU A 1 -17.35 -1.82 10.93
CA LEU A 1 -15.97 -2.05 10.45
C LEU A 1 -15.27 -0.76 10.03
N PHE A 2 -15.90 0.07 9.18
CA PHE A 2 -15.33 1.33 8.65
C PHE A 2 -14.94 2.38 9.70
N THR A 3 -15.72 2.51 10.77
CA THR A 3 -15.45 3.43 11.90
C THR A 3 -14.22 3.03 12.73
N LYS A 4 -13.94 1.73 12.85
CA LYS A 4 -12.72 1.23 13.52
C LYS A 4 -11.46 1.54 12.71
N ILE A 5 -11.54 1.44 11.38
CA ILE A 5 -10.40 1.67 10.47
C ILE A 5 -10.00 3.15 10.49
N LEU A 6 -10.95 4.09 10.33
CA LEU A 6 -10.67 5.53 10.37
C LEU A 6 -10.10 5.99 11.72
N GLY A 7 -10.44 5.30 12.82
CA GLY A 7 -9.84 5.54 14.12
C GLY A 7 -8.36 5.15 14.17
N GLN A 8 -8.00 3.98 13.66
CA GLN A 8 -6.62 3.47 13.67
C GLN A 8 -5.66 4.36 12.87
N GLU A 9 -6.11 4.87 11.72
CA GLU A 9 -5.31 5.76 10.87
C GLU A 9 -4.97 7.08 11.59
N MET A 10 -5.94 7.64 12.30
CA MET A 10 -5.75 8.85 13.09
C MET A 10 -4.81 8.61 14.27
N VAL A 11 -4.97 7.50 14.99
CA VAL A 11 -4.05 7.10 16.07
C VAL A 11 -2.63 6.98 15.52
N TRP A 12 -2.44 6.26 14.42
CA TRP A 12 -1.15 6.13 13.76
C TRP A 12 -0.53 7.48 13.39
N MET A 13 -1.30 8.40 12.80
CA MET A 13 -0.80 9.75 12.52
C MET A 13 -0.31 10.44 13.79
N PHE A 14 -1.10 10.43 14.85
CA PHE A 14 -0.75 11.10 16.09
C PHE A 14 0.45 10.46 16.78
N ASP A 15 0.60 9.15 16.69
CA ASP A 15 1.77 8.44 17.22
C ASP A 15 3.05 8.85 16.49
N GLU A 16 3.00 9.03 15.18
CA GLU A 16 4.18 9.24 14.34
C GLU A 16 4.64 10.69 14.19
N VAL A 17 3.76 11.69 14.28
CA VAL A 17 4.16 13.09 14.13
C VAL A 17 5.06 13.54 15.29
N PRO A 18 5.97 14.52 15.09
CA PRO A 18 6.77 15.06 16.18
C PRO A 18 5.93 15.73 17.28
N ASP A 19 6.48 15.80 18.48
CA ASP A 19 5.91 16.60 19.56
C ASP A 19 5.83 18.09 19.15
N ASP A 20 4.92 18.84 19.79
CA ASP A 20 4.62 20.26 19.49
C ASP A 20 4.19 20.56 18.05
N SER A 21 3.85 19.51 17.28
CA SER A 21 3.42 19.65 15.90
C SER A 21 1.98 20.16 15.77
N THR A 22 1.71 20.83 14.65
CA THR A 22 0.33 21.12 14.23
C THR A 22 -0.17 20.03 13.29
N VAL A 23 -1.28 19.40 13.66
CA VAL A 23 -1.95 18.36 12.86
C VAL A 23 -3.25 18.90 12.30
N TYR A 24 -3.33 19.00 10.98
CA TYR A 24 -4.54 19.37 10.26
C TYR A 24 -5.38 18.13 9.92
N VAL A 25 -6.59 18.08 10.48
CA VAL A 25 -7.53 16.99 10.22
C VAL A 25 -8.53 17.43 9.15
N ILE A 26 -8.40 16.86 7.95
CA ILE A 26 -9.24 17.20 6.79
C ILE A 26 -10.72 16.92 7.10
N ARG A 27 -11.54 17.97 7.10
CA ARG A 27 -13.00 17.88 7.27
C ARG A 27 -13.64 17.00 6.18
N GLY A 28 -14.66 16.25 6.55
CA GLY A 28 -15.38 15.31 5.68
C GLY A 28 -14.71 13.95 5.51
N ARG A 29 -13.37 13.87 5.59
CA ARG A 29 -12.63 12.60 5.46
C ARG A 29 -12.63 11.78 6.77
N TYR A 30 -12.61 12.45 7.92
CA TYR A 30 -12.54 11.82 9.25
C TYR A 30 -13.67 12.26 10.21
N GLY A 31 -14.82 12.70 9.69
CA GLY A 31 -16.03 12.98 10.49
C GLY A 31 -15.80 13.77 11.79
N LYS A 32 -16.37 13.27 12.91
CA LYS A 32 -16.28 13.87 14.26
C LYS A 32 -15.00 13.48 15.03
N TYR A 33 -14.18 12.56 14.51
CA TYR A 33 -12.99 12.02 15.17
C TYR A 33 -11.97 13.06 15.65
N PRO A 34 -11.71 14.20 14.96
CA PRO A 34 -10.76 15.18 15.47
C PRO A 34 -11.08 15.68 16.89
N ASN A 35 -12.35 15.78 17.29
CA ASN A 35 -12.69 16.18 18.67
C ASN A 35 -12.34 15.10 19.70
N ILE A 36 -12.49 13.84 19.31
CA ILE A 36 -12.22 12.70 20.19
C ILE A 36 -10.72 12.62 20.47
N TYR A 37 -9.89 12.77 19.43
CA TYR A 37 -8.44 12.67 19.56
C TYR A 37 -7.78 13.93 20.12
N ALA A 38 -8.19 15.14 19.70
CA ALA A 38 -7.62 16.38 20.24
C ALA A 38 -7.79 16.53 21.76
N GLY A 39 -8.79 15.85 22.33
CA GLY A 39 -9.02 15.81 23.78
C GLY A 39 -8.20 14.76 24.53
N MET A 40 -7.51 13.84 23.86
CA MET A 40 -6.84 12.72 24.53
C MET A 40 -5.63 13.21 25.35
N PRO A 41 -5.48 12.77 26.62
CA PRO A 41 -4.41 13.22 27.50
C PRO A 41 -3.00 13.03 26.92
N TRP A 42 -2.76 11.91 26.23
CA TRP A 42 -1.46 11.61 25.66
C TRP A 42 -1.10 12.52 24.47
N ILE A 43 -2.08 12.95 23.66
CA ILE A 43 -1.88 13.92 22.57
C ILE A 43 -1.53 15.29 23.17
N ARG A 44 -2.24 15.70 24.24
CA ARG A 44 -1.97 16.96 24.95
C ARG A 44 -0.59 16.97 25.60
N LYS A 45 -0.18 15.87 26.23
CA LYS A 45 1.13 15.72 26.86
C LYS A 45 2.28 15.93 25.87
N ARG A 46 2.07 15.55 24.60
CA ARG A 46 3.02 15.72 23.51
C ARG A 46 2.97 17.10 22.84
N GLY A 47 2.14 18.02 23.32
CA GLY A 47 1.99 19.36 22.74
C GLY A 47 1.37 19.40 21.35
N ILE A 48 0.80 18.29 20.86
CA ILE A 48 0.28 18.21 19.50
C ILE A 48 -1.01 19.05 19.37
N ARG A 49 -0.97 20.07 18.52
CA ARG A 49 -2.11 20.96 18.26
C ARG A 49 -2.93 20.46 17.08
N CYS A 50 -4.18 20.09 17.34
CA CYS A 50 -5.12 19.65 16.31
C CYS A 50 -5.94 20.82 15.76
N VAL A 51 -5.99 20.97 14.44
CA VAL A 51 -6.72 22.04 13.75
C VAL A 51 -7.64 21.49 12.65
N ARG A 52 -8.71 22.23 12.36
CA ARG A 52 -9.79 21.81 11.45
C ARG A 52 -9.89 22.64 10.17
N SER A 53 -9.11 23.71 10.11
CA SER A 53 -8.86 24.53 8.94
C SER A 53 -7.39 24.38 8.59
N VAL A 54 -7.07 24.56 7.30
CA VAL A 54 -5.68 24.57 6.82
C VAL A 54 -4.93 25.68 7.59
N PRO A 55 -3.88 25.34 8.34
CA PRO A 55 -3.07 26.34 9.06
C PRO A 55 -2.42 27.29 8.07
N LYS A 56 -2.52 28.59 8.32
CA LYS A 56 -1.81 29.62 7.55
C LYS A 56 -0.47 29.90 8.22
N LYS A 57 0.59 30.10 7.44
CA LYS A 57 1.91 30.56 7.93
C LYS A 57 2.60 29.62 8.93
N THR A 58 2.23 28.34 8.95
CA THR A 58 2.84 27.35 9.83
C THR A 58 2.96 26.03 9.12
N ASN A 59 4.03 25.29 9.39
CA ASN A 59 4.13 23.90 8.96
C ASN A 59 3.06 23.06 9.66
N PHE A 60 2.50 22.09 8.95
CA PHE A 60 1.54 21.17 9.54
C PHE A 60 1.62 19.78 8.93
N PHE A 61 1.09 18.81 9.67
CA PHE A 61 0.99 17.42 9.24
C PHE A 61 -0.45 17.04 8.98
N PHE A 62 -0.69 16.17 8.00
CA PHE A 62 -2.02 15.61 7.75
C PHE A 62 -1.95 14.26 7.05
N LEU A 63 -3.03 13.48 7.19
CA LEU A 63 -3.19 12.21 6.48
C LEU A 63 -3.65 12.42 5.03
N SER A 64 -2.83 11.94 4.10
CA SER A 64 -3.13 11.85 2.68
C SER A 64 -3.32 10.40 2.25
N ARG A 65 -4.24 10.19 1.31
CA ARG A 65 -4.40 8.94 0.56
C ARG A 65 -4.05 9.08 -0.93
N ASP A 66 -3.85 10.32 -1.38
CA ASP A 66 -3.57 10.69 -2.76
C ASP A 66 -2.80 12.01 -2.75
N ILE A 67 -1.46 11.91 -2.85
CA ILE A 67 -0.57 13.07 -2.72
C ILE A 67 -0.80 14.05 -3.85
N GLU A 68 -0.98 13.57 -5.08
CA GLU A 68 -1.14 14.46 -6.23
C GLU A 68 -2.43 15.29 -6.09
N LYS A 69 -3.52 14.66 -5.67
CA LYS A 69 -4.76 15.39 -5.37
C LYS A 69 -4.56 16.41 -4.25
N ASP A 70 -3.81 16.06 -3.21
CA ASP A 70 -3.55 16.98 -2.10
C ASP A 70 -2.57 18.10 -2.51
N ARG A 71 -1.62 17.87 -3.42
CA ARG A 71 -0.75 18.91 -4.01
C ARG A 71 -1.56 19.94 -4.78
N SER A 72 -2.48 19.49 -5.63
CA SER A 72 -3.41 20.40 -6.32
C SER A 72 -4.31 21.17 -5.36
N ARG A 73 -4.63 20.61 -4.19
CA ARG A 73 -5.47 21.24 -3.17
C ARG A 73 -4.73 22.27 -2.32
N TYR A 74 -3.41 22.13 -2.16
CA TYR A 74 -2.57 22.99 -1.33
C TYR A 74 -1.38 23.54 -2.14
N PRO A 75 -1.63 24.33 -3.20
CA PRO A 75 -0.57 24.81 -4.10
C PRO A 75 0.45 25.72 -3.41
N ASP A 76 0.06 26.40 -2.33
CA ASP A 76 0.92 27.30 -1.56
C ASP A 76 1.90 26.57 -0.62
N TYR A 77 1.87 25.24 -0.61
CA TYR A 77 2.68 24.41 0.27
C TYR A 77 3.50 23.39 -0.52
N GLN A 78 4.78 23.29 -0.20
CA GLN A 78 5.58 22.13 -0.53
C GLN A 78 5.12 20.94 0.32
N LEU A 79 4.57 19.91 -0.33
CA LEU A 79 4.11 18.68 0.33
C LEU A 79 5.18 17.58 0.27
N ASN A 80 5.72 17.23 1.42
CA ASN A 80 6.71 16.18 1.59
C ASN A 80 6.11 14.97 2.32
N VAL A 81 6.43 13.76 1.86
CA VAL A 81 6.07 12.52 2.58
C VAL A 81 6.90 12.43 3.84
N TYR A 82 6.27 12.61 5.00
CA TYR A 82 6.93 12.48 6.30
C TYR A 82 7.00 11.01 6.74
N ARG A 83 5.87 10.31 6.62
CA ARG A 83 5.73 8.86 6.83
C ARG A 83 4.73 8.33 5.82
N ALA A 84 4.94 7.11 5.34
CA ALA A 84 3.97 6.40 4.53
C ALA A 84 3.68 5.07 5.21
N ASP A 85 2.42 4.70 5.26
CA ASP A 85 2.02 3.40 5.78
C ASP A 85 2.61 2.32 4.88
N HIS A 86 3.30 1.39 5.54
CA HIS A 86 4.00 0.24 5.00
C HIS A 86 4.58 0.44 3.59
N LYS A 87 5.86 0.77 3.45
CA LYS A 87 6.53 0.62 2.13
C LYS A 87 6.43 -0.83 1.70
N LEU A 88 6.29 -1.08 0.40
CA LEU A 88 6.16 -2.44 -0.17
C LEU A 88 7.17 -3.42 0.44
N ILE A 89 8.44 -3.03 0.50
CA ILE A 89 9.51 -3.87 1.04
C ILE A 89 9.32 -4.17 2.52
N ASP A 90 8.95 -3.18 3.32
CA ASP A 90 8.78 -3.34 4.77
C ASP A 90 7.60 -4.27 5.06
N PHE A 91 6.53 -4.15 4.28
CA PHE A 91 5.40 -5.09 4.31
C PHE A 91 5.85 -6.51 3.95
N LEU A 92 6.54 -6.69 2.83
CA LEU A 92 6.98 -8.01 2.39
C LEU A 92 7.94 -8.66 3.39
N ARG A 93 8.90 -7.90 3.94
CA ARG A 93 9.86 -8.38 4.96
C ARG A 93 9.17 -8.95 6.19
N LYS A 94 8.09 -8.33 6.64
CA LYS A 94 7.29 -8.79 7.80
C LYS A 94 6.72 -10.20 7.60
N TYR A 95 6.51 -10.63 6.35
CA TYR A 95 5.85 -11.89 6.01
C TYR A 95 6.75 -12.84 5.19
N LEU A 96 8.07 -12.62 5.17
CA LEU A 96 8.97 -13.48 4.39
C LEU A 96 8.94 -14.95 4.81
N HIS A 97 8.54 -15.27 6.04
CA HIS A 97 8.41 -16.67 6.50
C HIS A 97 7.06 -17.32 6.14
N ASP A 98 6.13 -16.56 5.56
CA ASP A 98 4.84 -17.02 5.09
C ASP A 98 4.86 -17.26 3.56
N THR A 99 3.74 -17.73 3.00
CA THR A 99 3.55 -17.76 1.53
C THR A 99 2.99 -16.40 1.08
N ILE A 100 3.67 -15.75 0.14
CA ILE A 100 3.29 -14.45 -0.44
C ILE A 100 2.90 -14.67 -1.89
N ILE A 101 1.69 -14.26 -2.25
CA ILE A 101 1.15 -14.38 -3.60
C ILE A 101 0.94 -12.97 -4.14
N ILE A 102 1.47 -12.70 -5.34
CA ILE A 102 1.43 -11.38 -5.95
C ILE A 102 0.86 -11.50 -7.36
N SER A 103 -0.01 -10.56 -7.72
CA SER A 103 -0.50 -10.39 -9.09
C SER A 103 -0.65 -8.91 -9.43
N ALA A 104 -0.18 -8.52 -10.61
CA ALA A 104 -0.31 -7.17 -11.14
C ALA A 104 -1.69 -6.95 -11.80
N LYS A 105 -2.19 -5.72 -11.76
CA LYS A 105 -3.34 -5.25 -12.53
C LYS A 105 -3.12 -3.83 -13.03
N ASP A 106 -3.59 -3.56 -14.26
CA ASP A 106 -3.41 -2.29 -14.98
C ASP A 106 -1.92 -1.98 -15.18
N ASP A 107 -1.27 -1.31 -14.24
CA ASP A 107 0.18 -1.10 -14.23
C ASP A 107 0.76 -1.34 -12.83
N ALA A 108 1.86 -2.10 -12.79
CA ALA A 108 2.60 -2.40 -11.57
C ALA A 108 4.06 -1.91 -11.60
N SER A 109 4.43 -1.07 -12.57
CA SER A 109 5.83 -0.83 -12.92
C SER A 109 6.29 0.62 -12.78
N GLN A 110 5.43 1.62 -13.08
CA GLN A 110 5.90 3.00 -13.31
C GLN A 110 6.63 3.58 -12.11
N HIS A 111 6.09 3.38 -10.90
CA HIS A 111 6.64 3.91 -9.65
C HIS A 111 7.21 2.80 -8.76
N LEU A 112 7.44 1.60 -9.29
CA LEU A 112 8.12 0.54 -8.57
C LEU A 112 9.61 0.93 -8.42
N SER A 113 10.03 1.24 -7.18
CA SER A 113 11.35 1.82 -6.94
C SER A 113 12.50 0.88 -7.29
N LYS A 114 13.68 1.46 -7.54
CA LYS A 114 14.93 0.69 -7.72
C LYS A 114 15.21 -0.23 -6.54
N LYS A 115 14.91 0.22 -5.31
CA LYS A 115 15.07 -0.56 -4.09
C LYS A 115 14.17 -1.80 -4.08
N SER A 116 12.92 -1.67 -4.49
CA SER A 116 12.00 -2.81 -4.56
C SER A 116 12.36 -3.77 -5.68
N ARG A 117 12.72 -3.25 -6.86
CA ARG A 117 13.21 -4.10 -7.96
C ARG A 117 14.43 -4.93 -7.51
N ALA A 118 15.39 -4.31 -6.84
CA ALA A 118 16.55 -5.00 -6.27
C ALA A 118 16.15 -6.03 -5.21
N PHE A 119 15.20 -5.71 -4.32
CA PHE A 119 14.67 -6.64 -3.33
C PHE A 119 14.05 -7.89 -3.98
N PHE A 120 13.23 -7.72 -5.02
CA PHE A 120 12.68 -8.85 -5.76
C PHE A 120 13.76 -9.67 -6.49
N SER A 121 14.79 -9.01 -7.05
CA SER A 121 15.91 -9.72 -7.68
C SER A 121 16.68 -10.59 -6.70
N GLN A 122 16.86 -10.16 -5.45
CA GLN A 122 17.45 -10.99 -4.38
C GLN A 122 16.61 -12.23 -4.06
N LEU A 123 15.31 -12.20 -4.32
CA LEU A 123 14.39 -13.32 -4.15
C LEU A 123 14.30 -14.21 -5.41
N GLY A 124 15.10 -13.92 -6.45
CA GLY A 124 15.08 -14.65 -7.72
C GLY A 124 14.02 -14.17 -8.72
N ILE A 125 13.44 -12.98 -8.53
CA ILE A 125 12.40 -12.43 -9.40
C ILE A 125 12.94 -11.18 -10.12
N PRO A 126 13.15 -11.22 -11.46
CA PRO A 126 13.77 -10.12 -12.20
C PRO A 126 12.77 -9.01 -12.55
N LEU A 127 12.22 -8.31 -11.55
CA LEU A 127 11.26 -7.22 -11.76
C LEU A 127 11.84 -6.02 -12.54
N THR A 128 13.15 -5.97 -12.80
CA THR A 128 13.73 -5.02 -13.75
C THR A 128 13.17 -5.20 -15.18
N GLN A 129 12.69 -6.39 -15.52
CA GLN A 129 12.07 -6.70 -16.82
C GLN A 129 10.60 -6.25 -16.90
N LEU A 130 9.97 -5.91 -15.78
CA LEU A 130 8.57 -5.48 -15.74
C LEU A 130 8.42 -4.07 -16.31
N LYS A 131 7.70 -3.96 -17.42
CA LYS A 131 7.40 -2.74 -18.17
C LYS A 131 5.98 -2.25 -17.88
N PHE A 132 5.69 -1.07 -18.43
CA PHE A 132 4.39 -0.43 -18.31
C PHE A 132 3.28 -1.35 -18.79
N ARG A 133 2.32 -1.62 -17.91
CA ARG A 133 1.16 -2.49 -18.15
C ARG A 133 1.46 -3.95 -18.49
N ASP A 134 2.63 -4.44 -18.15
CA ASP A 134 2.89 -5.88 -18.22
C ASP A 134 2.00 -6.64 -17.21
N SER A 135 1.66 -7.86 -17.59
CA SER A 135 1.06 -8.84 -16.68
C SER A 135 2.17 -9.51 -15.87
N PHE A 136 1.97 -9.65 -14.56
CA PHE A 136 2.94 -10.28 -13.67
C PHE A 136 2.25 -11.01 -12.53
N ALA A 137 2.69 -12.24 -12.27
CA ALA A 137 2.33 -12.93 -11.05
C ALA A 137 3.53 -13.69 -10.49
N CYS A 138 3.58 -13.80 -9.16
CA CYS A 138 4.55 -14.65 -8.48
C CYS A 138 3.99 -15.25 -7.19
N VAL A 139 4.60 -16.35 -6.77
CA VAL A 139 4.48 -16.91 -5.43
C VAL A 139 5.87 -16.97 -4.83
N LEU A 140 6.03 -16.33 -3.69
CA LEU A 140 7.14 -16.55 -2.78
C LEU A 140 6.68 -17.50 -1.68
N ASP A 141 7.57 -18.36 -1.24
CA ASP A 141 7.37 -19.14 -0.03
C ASP A 141 8.62 -19.16 0.81
N LYS A 142 8.48 -18.79 2.09
CA LYS A 142 9.59 -18.75 3.04
C LYS A 142 10.80 -17.97 2.48
N GLY A 143 10.50 -16.87 1.78
CA GLY A 143 11.49 -15.96 1.22
C GLY A 143 12.14 -16.44 -0.07
N GLN A 144 11.63 -17.48 -0.72
CA GLN A 144 12.15 -17.97 -2.00
C GLN A 144 11.06 -17.94 -3.07
N ALA A 145 11.42 -17.61 -4.31
CA ALA A 145 10.49 -17.70 -5.43
C ALA A 145 10.14 -19.16 -5.75
N LEU A 146 8.87 -19.50 -5.62
CA LEU A 146 8.34 -20.81 -6.00
C LEU A 146 8.00 -20.86 -7.48
N VAL A 147 7.30 -19.84 -7.98
CA VAL A 147 6.94 -19.67 -9.39
C VAL A 147 6.69 -18.20 -9.67
N TRP A 148 7.07 -17.72 -10.83
CA TRP A 148 6.74 -16.38 -11.31
C TRP A 148 6.67 -16.35 -12.83
N LYS A 149 5.95 -15.37 -13.37
CA LYS A 149 5.89 -15.12 -14.81
C LYS A 149 5.62 -13.64 -15.08
N ILE A 150 6.26 -13.11 -16.12
CA ILE A 150 5.98 -11.81 -16.72
C ILE A 150 5.46 -12.07 -18.15
N SER A 151 4.49 -11.30 -18.60
CA SER A 151 4.07 -11.25 -20.00
C SER A 151 3.84 -9.81 -20.44
N HIS A 152 4.37 -9.49 -21.62
CA HIS A 152 4.28 -8.15 -22.20
C HIS A 152 3.03 -7.91 -23.06
N SER A 153 2.30 -8.98 -23.39
CA SER A 153 1.23 -8.92 -24.39
C SER A 153 0.03 -9.82 -24.10
N SER A 154 0.04 -10.54 -22.99
CA SER A 154 -1.05 -11.45 -22.61
C SER A 154 -1.24 -11.53 -21.10
N PRO A 155 -2.39 -12.02 -20.61
CA PRO A 155 -2.55 -12.40 -19.22
C PRO A 155 -1.49 -13.41 -18.78
N VAL A 156 -1.06 -13.30 -17.53
CA VAL A 156 -0.36 -14.36 -16.81
C VAL A 156 -1.39 -15.18 -16.06
N ILE A 157 -1.41 -16.49 -16.33
CA ILE A 157 -2.22 -17.47 -15.62
C ILE A 157 -1.24 -18.50 -15.02
N LEU A 158 -1.18 -18.58 -13.71
CA LEU A 158 -0.40 -19.59 -12.99
C LEU A 158 -1.36 -20.62 -12.39
N VAL A 159 -1.14 -21.88 -12.74
CA VAL A 159 -1.85 -23.08 -12.24
C VAL A 159 -0.84 -24.23 -12.12
N GLY A 160 -1.18 -25.28 -11.39
CA GLY A 160 -0.41 -26.53 -11.37
C GLY A 160 0.06 -26.96 -9.97
N GLN A 161 0.83 -28.05 -9.94
CA GLN A 161 1.16 -28.76 -8.70
C GLN A 161 1.90 -27.93 -7.64
N PRO A 162 2.89 -27.07 -8.00
CA PRO A 162 3.57 -26.23 -7.01
C PRO A 162 2.60 -25.33 -6.23
N LEU A 163 1.55 -24.83 -6.88
CA LEU A 163 0.51 -24.00 -6.27
C LEU A 163 -0.46 -24.83 -5.43
N ARG A 164 -0.93 -25.96 -5.97
CA ARG A 164 -1.87 -26.85 -5.28
C ARG A 164 -1.32 -27.42 -3.98
N ASN A 165 -0.02 -27.70 -3.93
CA ASN A 165 0.68 -28.11 -2.70
C ASN A 165 0.60 -27.06 -1.57
N ARG A 166 0.16 -25.83 -1.88
CA ARG A 166 -0.03 -24.72 -0.95
C ARG A 166 -1.50 -24.31 -0.78
N GLY A 167 -2.42 -25.05 -1.39
CA GLY A 167 -3.84 -24.71 -1.43
C GLY A 167 -4.14 -23.49 -2.30
N ILE A 168 -3.30 -23.20 -3.30
CA ILE A 168 -3.54 -22.14 -4.28
C ILE A 168 -4.05 -22.80 -5.55
N ASP A 169 -5.26 -22.44 -5.97
CA ASP A 169 -5.89 -23.05 -7.15
C ASP A 169 -5.39 -22.40 -8.43
N GLN A 170 -5.37 -21.06 -8.44
CA GLN A 170 -5.06 -20.28 -9.63
C GLN A 170 -4.67 -18.84 -9.27
N ILE A 171 -3.75 -18.26 -10.05
CA ILE A 171 -3.44 -16.83 -10.02
C ILE A 171 -3.58 -16.28 -11.44
N ILE A 172 -4.30 -15.18 -11.59
CA ILE A 172 -4.46 -14.46 -12.85
C ILE A 172 -3.98 -13.03 -12.65
N SER A 173 -3.13 -12.57 -13.55
CA SER A 173 -2.73 -11.17 -13.67
C SER A 173 -2.90 -10.72 -15.11
N ALA A 174 -3.48 -9.54 -15.30
CA ALA A 174 -3.57 -8.90 -16.59
C ALA A 174 -3.34 -7.39 -16.48
N GLY A 175 -2.43 -6.88 -17.30
CA GLY A 175 -2.30 -5.46 -17.58
C GLY A 175 -3.56 -4.86 -18.21
N ARG A 176 -3.62 -3.53 -18.33
CA ARG A 176 -4.84 -2.84 -18.79
C ARG A 176 -5.34 -3.34 -20.14
N ASP A 177 -4.42 -3.52 -21.07
CA ASP A 177 -4.73 -3.82 -22.47
C ASP A 177 -4.90 -5.33 -22.71
N THR A 178 -4.68 -6.17 -21.68
CA THR A 178 -4.73 -7.63 -21.78
C THR A 178 -5.80 -8.25 -20.87
N GLY A 179 -6.65 -7.46 -20.24
CA GLY A 179 -7.79 -7.96 -19.44
C GLY A 179 -8.02 -7.22 -18.13
N ASN A 180 -7.06 -6.40 -17.69
CA ASN A 180 -7.18 -5.50 -16.55
C ASN A 180 -7.74 -6.16 -15.28
N THR A 181 -7.15 -7.28 -14.86
CA THR A 181 -7.67 -8.08 -13.75
C THR A 181 -6.55 -8.66 -12.89
N SER A 182 -6.83 -8.83 -11.61
CA SER A 182 -6.04 -9.61 -10.67
C SER A 182 -6.97 -10.57 -9.93
N LYS A 183 -6.68 -11.86 -10.01
CA LYS A 183 -7.40 -12.91 -9.26
C LYS A 183 -6.39 -13.81 -8.57
N ILE A 184 -6.64 -14.11 -7.30
CA ILE A 184 -5.87 -15.06 -6.50
C ILE A 184 -6.89 -16.00 -5.88
N ILE A 185 -6.99 -17.21 -6.42
CA ILE A 185 -8.01 -18.19 -6.05
C ILE A 185 -7.39 -19.20 -5.08
N ILE A 186 -7.95 -19.26 -3.87
CA ILE A 186 -7.55 -20.14 -2.78
C ILE A 186 -8.82 -20.83 -2.29
N ASN A 187 -8.85 -22.17 -2.32
CA ASN A 187 -10.00 -22.99 -1.97
C ASN A 187 -11.29 -22.56 -2.70
N GLY A 188 -11.19 -22.26 -4.00
CA GLY A 188 -12.30 -21.83 -4.86
C GLY A 188 -12.73 -20.37 -4.68
N GLN A 189 -12.16 -19.63 -3.72
CA GLN A 189 -12.52 -18.24 -3.46
C GLN A 189 -11.45 -17.27 -4.00
N ASN A 190 -11.88 -16.24 -4.73
CA ASN A 190 -10.98 -15.13 -5.07
C ASN A 190 -10.76 -14.24 -3.85
N VAL A 191 -9.50 -14.14 -3.40
CA VAL A 191 -9.08 -13.33 -2.25
C VAL A 191 -8.24 -12.12 -2.66
N SER A 192 -8.05 -11.88 -3.96
CA SER A 192 -7.36 -10.68 -4.45
C SER A 192 -8.22 -9.42 -4.22
N PRO A 193 -7.61 -8.28 -3.81
CA PRO A 193 -8.29 -6.99 -3.81
C PRO A 193 -8.70 -6.47 -5.20
N ASP A 194 -8.09 -7.01 -6.27
CA ASP A 194 -8.34 -6.62 -7.66
C ASP A 194 -8.25 -5.10 -7.92
N ARG A 195 -7.17 -4.46 -7.42
CA ARG A 195 -6.86 -3.03 -7.54
C ARG A 195 -5.70 -2.80 -8.49
N ARG A 196 -5.59 -1.60 -9.09
CA ARG A 196 -4.40 -1.23 -9.89
C ARG A 196 -3.12 -1.35 -9.04
N GLY A 197 -2.04 -1.81 -9.67
CA GLY A 197 -0.74 -2.00 -9.02
C GLY A 197 -0.46 -3.47 -8.69
N LEU A 198 0.33 -3.69 -7.64
CA LEU A 198 0.61 -5.02 -7.10
C LEU A 198 -0.46 -5.40 -6.08
N ASN A 199 -1.21 -6.46 -6.36
CA ASN A 199 -2.14 -7.09 -5.43
C ASN A 199 -1.40 -8.20 -4.70
N ILE A 200 -1.46 -8.20 -3.37
CA ILE A 200 -0.64 -9.07 -2.52
C ILE A 200 -1.54 -9.81 -1.54
N VAL A 201 -1.38 -11.12 -1.48
CA VAL A 201 -2.06 -12.01 -0.54
C VAL A 201 -1.01 -12.77 0.26
N ILE A 202 -1.07 -12.64 1.58
CA ILE A 202 -0.26 -13.41 2.51
C ILE A 202 -1.10 -14.58 3.02
N LYS A 203 -0.62 -15.79 2.81
CA LYS A 203 -1.16 -17.00 3.42
C LYS A 203 -0.25 -17.41 4.57
N LYS A 204 -0.71 -17.15 5.79
CA LYS A 204 0.03 -17.51 7.01
C LYS A 204 0.02 -19.00 7.24
N GLN A 205 0.97 -19.48 8.05
CA GLN A 205 1.05 -20.88 8.46
C GLN A 205 -0.26 -21.40 9.10
N ASN A 206 -0.95 -20.56 9.89
CA ASN A 206 -2.25 -20.88 10.50
C ASN A 206 -3.45 -20.71 9.53
N GLN A 207 -3.20 -20.69 8.23
CA GLN A 207 -4.19 -20.48 7.16
C GLN A 207 -4.89 -19.12 7.15
N LYS A 208 -4.53 -18.20 8.05
CA LYS A 208 -5.05 -16.83 8.00
C LYS A 208 -4.58 -16.15 6.72
N ILE A 209 -5.53 -15.56 6.00
CA ILE A 209 -5.27 -14.77 4.79
C ILE A 209 -5.22 -13.28 5.15
N ILE A 210 -4.23 -12.56 4.62
CA ILE A 210 -4.16 -11.09 4.61
C ILE A 210 -4.08 -10.65 3.16
N ALA A 211 -4.99 -9.79 2.72
CA ALA A 211 -4.99 -9.24 1.37
C ALA A 211 -4.75 -7.73 1.43
N THR A 212 -3.86 -7.22 0.58
CA THR A 212 -3.57 -5.79 0.43
C THR A 212 -3.13 -5.48 -1.01
N PHE A 213 -2.95 -4.21 -1.33
CA PHE A 213 -2.41 -3.79 -2.61
C PHE A 213 -1.50 -2.57 -2.48
N PHE A 214 -0.65 -2.38 -3.48
CA PHE A 214 0.27 -1.25 -3.62
C PHE A 214 0.06 -0.62 -5.00
N ASP A 215 -0.43 0.62 -5.05
CA ASP A 215 -0.71 1.34 -6.31
C ASP A 215 0.59 1.86 -6.95
N THR A 216 1.46 0.95 -7.38
CA THR A 216 2.76 1.21 -8.00
C THR A 216 2.67 1.92 -9.35
N PHE A 217 1.47 2.27 -9.84
CA PHE A 217 1.28 3.21 -10.93
C PHE A 217 1.32 4.67 -10.47
N LYS A 218 0.84 4.98 -9.27
CA LYS A 218 0.94 6.33 -8.68
C LYS A 218 2.11 6.47 -7.72
N GLN A 219 2.31 5.47 -6.86
CA GLN A 219 3.22 5.54 -5.72
C GLN A 219 3.42 4.17 -5.06
N GLU A 220 4.59 3.90 -4.49
CA GLU A 220 4.91 2.60 -3.89
C GLU A 220 4.55 2.47 -2.39
N TRP A 221 3.34 2.84 -2.02
CA TRP A 221 2.84 2.63 -0.66
C TRP A 221 1.33 2.38 -0.64
N ASN A 222 0.91 1.63 0.37
CA ASN A 222 -0.49 1.31 0.63
C ASN A 222 -1.19 2.55 1.20
N GLY A 223 -1.75 3.38 0.33
CA GLY A 223 -3.01 4.09 0.56
C GLY A 223 -3.11 5.14 1.67
N LEU A 224 -2.15 5.27 2.60
CA LEU A 224 -2.13 6.28 3.65
C LEU A 224 -0.71 6.80 3.97
N ALA A 225 -0.53 8.12 3.99
CA ALA A 225 0.72 8.77 4.35
C ALA A 225 0.45 9.98 5.22
N ILE A 226 1.38 10.25 6.11
CA ILE A 226 1.49 11.52 6.81
C ILE A 226 2.32 12.43 5.92
N LEU A 227 1.71 13.50 5.43
CA LEU A 227 2.41 14.55 4.70
C LEU A 227 2.77 15.67 5.67
N LYS A 228 3.96 16.24 5.48
CA LYS A 228 4.35 17.54 6.04
C LYS A 228 4.14 18.59 4.97
N ALA A 229 3.25 19.53 5.23
CA ALA A 229 3.10 20.75 4.43
C ALA A 229 4.04 21.81 4.98
N GLN A 230 4.91 22.33 4.11
CA GLN A 230 5.81 23.44 4.41
C GLN A 230 5.45 24.59 3.49
N GLN A 231 5.28 25.79 4.03
CA GLN A 231 5.01 26.93 3.17
C GLN A 231 6.27 27.23 2.33
N ASN A 232 6.06 27.53 1.06
CA ASN A 232 7.12 28.04 0.19
C ASN A 232 7.65 29.38 0.69
#